data_AF-A0A7J7ZYX8-F1
#
_entry.id   AF-A0A7J7ZYX8-F1
#
_cell.length_a   1.000
_cell.length_b   1.000
_cell.length_c   1.000
_cell.angle_alpha   90.00
_cell.angle_beta   90.00
_cell.angle_gamma   90.00
#
_symmetry.space_group_name_H-M   'P 1'
#
loop_
_entity.id
_entity.type
_entity.pdbx_description
1 polymer ?
#
loop_
_entity_poly.entity_id
_entity_poly.type
_entity_poly.pdbx_seq_one_letter_code
_entity_poly.pdbx_strand_id
1 'polypeptide(L)'
;MAQEVDPDGDRTIGILTKPDLVDRGTEDKVVDVVRNLVYHLKKGYMIVKCRGQQDIQYQMSLSKALQRERAFFEDHPYFRDLLEEGKATIPCLAERLTNELIAHISKSLPLLENQIKENQQSITEQLQKYGMDIPEEETEKMFFLIDKINTFNQDIQALVEGEESVWGDDSRLFTRIRMEFGKWSIEIEKSFQRGYDDIFRQIRKFENQYRGRELPGFVNYKTFETIIKKQVQTLEEPAVEMLHKITDMVRLAFTDVSKKNYEEFFNLFRTCKSKIEDIKSEQEKEAEKSIRLHFQMEQIVYCQDQAYRGALQKVREKESKEEKKGVSLEQKGIFREQTSSLADPLTCSLAEILQHLLAYRLEASNRLSSHIPLVIQFFILRSYGQQLQKAMLQLLQDKERYDWLLKEHSDTSDKRKFLKERLARLTKARRRLAQFPG
;
A
#
# COMPACT_ATOMS: atom_id res chain seq x y z
N MET A 1 -23.34 45.01 10.73
CA MET A 1 -23.88 43.65 10.91
C MET A 1 -24.71 43.17 9.73
N ALA A 2 -25.97 43.59 9.51
CA ALA A 2 -26.78 43.06 8.39
C ALA A 2 -26.15 43.32 7.01
N GLN A 3 -25.70 44.56 6.77
CA GLN A 3 -25.00 44.94 5.52
C GLN A 3 -23.65 44.22 5.31
N GLU A 4 -23.01 43.71 6.36
CA GLU A 4 -21.72 42.99 6.22
C GLU A 4 -21.90 41.57 5.65
N VAL A 5 -23.07 40.95 5.88
CA VAL A 5 -23.34 39.57 5.49
C VAL A 5 -24.42 39.46 4.40
N ASP A 6 -25.17 40.52 4.13
CA ASP A 6 -26.23 40.63 3.11
C ASP A 6 -26.21 42.05 2.47
N PRO A 7 -25.19 42.36 1.66
CA PRO A 7 -25.04 43.69 1.05
C PRO A 7 -26.17 44.03 0.08
N ASP A 8 -26.76 43.02 -0.57
CA ASP A 8 -27.85 43.19 -1.54
C ASP A 8 -29.25 43.27 -0.88
N GLY A 9 -29.34 42.97 0.42
CA GLY A 9 -30.59 43.03 1.19
C GLY A 9 -31.62 41.97 0.77
N ASP A 10 -31.17 40.81 0.28
CA ASP A 10 -31.99 39.76 -0.32
C ASP A 10 -32.78 38.97 0.72
N ARG A 11 -32.21 38.85 1.93
CA ARG A 11 -32.72 38.04 3.04
C ARG A 11 -32.93 38.87 4.31
N THR A 12 -32.88 40.20 4.20
CA THR A 12 -33.01 41.13 5.33
C THR A 12 -34.39 41.80 5.31
N ILE A 13 -35.13 41.68 6.42
CA ILE A 13 -36.43 42.35 6.64
C ILE A 13 -36.22 43.45 7.68
N GLY A 14 -36.63 44.67 7.35
CA GLY A 14 -36.58 45.79 8.30
C GLY A 14 -37.85 45.85 9.16
N ILE A 15 -37.70 45.93 10.48
CA ILE A 15 -38.84 46.09 11.40
C ILE A 15 -38.61 47.34 12.23
N LEU A 16 -39.48 48.33 12.07
CA LEU A 16 -39.51 49.52 12.90
C LEU A 16 -40.48 49.28 14.06
N THR A 17 -40.03 49.62 15.26
CA THR A 17 -40.81 49.45 16.49
C THR A 17 -40.90 50.79 17.23
N LYS A 18 -41.85 50.87 18.17
CA LYS A 18 -42.13 52.05 19.00
C LYS A 18 -42.53 53.30 18.17
N PRO A 19 -43.52 53.18 17.28
CA PRO A 19 -44.04 54.33 16.52
C PRO A 19 -44.67 55.40 17.42
N ASP A 20 -45.01 55.07 18.66
CA ASP A 20 -45.58 55.93 19.68
C ASP A 20 -44.58 56.92 20.31
N LEU A 21 -43.27 56.68 20.16
CA LEU A 21 -42.20 57.54 20.68
C LEU A 21 -41.60 58.46 19.61
N VAL A 22 -42.18 58.50 18.41
CA VAL A 22 -41.70 59.36 17.32
C VAL A 22 -42.13 60.81 17.60
N ASP A 23 -41.19 61.75 17.48
CA ASP A 23 -41.45 63.17 17.71
C ASP A 23 -42.40 63.74 16.64
N ARG A 24 -43.38 64.53 17.09
CA ARG A 24 -44.37 65.17 16.23
C ARG A 24 -43.70 66.14 15.25
N GLY A 25 -43.86 65.87 13.95
CA GLY A 25 -43.21 66.57 12.84
C GLY A 25 -42.06 65.77 12.17
N THR A 26 -41.75 64.56 12.63
CA THR A 26 -40.74 63.67 12.01
C THR A 26 -41.32 62.36 11.49
N GLU A 27 -42.62 62.14 11.64
CA GLU A 27 -43.31 60.92 11.22
C GLU A 27 -43.18 60.67 9.71
N ASP A 28 -43.12 61.72 8.89
CA ASP A 28 -42.89 61.62 7.44
C ASP A 28 -41.60 60.86 7.10
N LYS A 29 -40.51 61.12 7.85
CA LYS A 29 -39.23 60.42 7.64
C LYS A 29 -39.34 58.93 8.00
N VAL A 30 -40.14 58.59 9.00
CA VAL A 30 -40.39 57.18 9.37
C VAL A 30 -41.21 56.50 8.28
N VAL A 31 -42.20 57.19 7.71
CA VAL A 31 -42.98 56.70 6.56
C VAL A 31 -42.06 56.46 5.36
N ASP A 32 -41.11 57.36 5.07
CA ASP A 32 -40.14 57.19 3.97
C ASP A 32 -39.25 55.94 4.15
N VAL A 33 -38.83 55.65 5.39
CA VAL A 33 -38.09 54.41 5.70
C VAL A 33 -38.99 53.18 5.46
N VAL A 34 -40.24 53.19 5.93
CA VAL A 34 -41.18 52.06 5.73
C VAL A 34 -41.50 51.85 4.25
N ARG A 35 -41.60 52.93 3.48
CA ARG A 35 -41.78 52.91 2.02
C ARG A 35 -40.52 52.53 1.25
N ASN A 36 -39.43 52.17 1.93
CA ASN A 36 -38.19 51.67 1.34
C ASN A 36 -37.45 52.74 0.51
N LEU A 37 -37.59 54.03 0.86
CA LEU A 37 -37.05 55.16 0.10
C LEU A 37 -35.65 55.59 0.57
N VAL A 38 -35.28 55.27 1.81
CA VAL A 38 -33.99 55.68 2.41
C VAL A 38 -32.92 54.59 2.26
N TYR A 39 -33.24 53.37 2.69
CA TYR A 39 -32.40 52.19 2.53
C TYR A 39 -33.20 51.14 1.80
N HIS A 40 -32.67 50.63 0.69
CA HIS A 40 -33.40 49.67 -0.13
C HIS A 40 -33.19 48.24 0.38
N LEU A 41 -34.24 47.61 0.89
CA LEU A 41 -34.29 46.18 1.19
C LEU A 41 -35.23 45.48 0.22
N LYS A 42 -34.82 44.36 -0.38
CA LYS A 42 -35.69 43.59 -1.30
C LYS A 42 -36.93 43.05 -0.61
N LYS A 43 -36.81 42.72 0.68
CA LYS A 43 -37.93 42.29 1.52
C LYS A 43 -38.64 43.44 2.23
N GLY A 44 -38.21 44.68 2.04
CA GLY A 44 -38.85 45.89 2.56
C GLY A 44 -38.90 46.02 4.08
N TYR A 45 -39.75 46.95 4.52
CA TYR A 45 -39.92 47.31 5.92
C TYR A 45 -41.36 47.09 6.39
N MET A 46 -41.51 46.87 7.70
CA MET A 46 -42.78 46.81 8.43
C MET A 46 -42.70 47.68 9.69
N ILE A 47 -43.82 48.24 10.12
CA ILE A 47 -43.91 49.01 11.36
C ILE A 47 -44.92 48.37 12.33
N VAL A 48 -44.51 48.19 13.59
CA VAL A 48 -45.34 47.55 14.61
C VAL A 48 -45.32 48.31 15.92
N LYS A 49 -46.44 48.28 16.64
CA LYS A 49 -46.55 48.84 17.99
C LYS A 49 -46.60 47.71 19.00
N CYS A 50 -45.53 47.61 19.77
CA CYS A 50 -45.42 46.66 20.87
C CYS A 50 -46.11 47.19 22.13
N ARG A 51 -46.30 46.32 23.14
CA ARG A 51 -46.77 46.73 24.47
C ARG A 51 -45.72 47.63 25.14
N GLY A 52 -46.15 48.73 25.73
CA GLY A 52 -45.30 49.56 26.56
C GLY A 52 -45.05 48.93 27.94
N GLN A 53 -44.09 49.48 28.69
CA GLN A 53 -43.74 48.96 30.03
C GLN A 53 -44.93 49.02 31.02
N GLN A 54 -45.79 50.03 30.90
CA GLN A 54 -47.00 50.16 31.72
C GLN A 54 -48.05 49.10 31.37
N ASP A 55 -48.27 48.83 30.08
CA ASP A 55 -49.22 47.80 29.62
C ASP A 55 -48.83 46.38 30.09
N ILE A 56 -47.53 46.15 30.28
CA ILE A 56 -46.99 44.92 30.86
C ILE A 56 -47.31 44.84 32.36
N GLN A 57 -47.12 45.93 33.11
CA GLN A 57 -47.47 46.00 34.53
C GLN A 57 -48.97 45.77 34.78
N TYR A 58 -49.83 46.24 33.88
CA TYR A 58 -51.28 46.01 33.93
C TYR A 58 -51.73 44.67 33.32
N GLN A 59 -50.80 43.77 32.99
CA GLN A 59 -51.08 42.44 32.42
C GLN A 59 -52.08 42.48 31.25
N MET A 60 -51.90 43.42 30.33
CA MET A 60 -52.80 43.51 29.18
C MET A 60 -52.78 42.24 28.33
N SER A 61 -53.96 41.74 27.99
CA SER A 61 -54.12 40.60 27.09
C SER A 61 -53.65 40.91 25.67
N LEU A 62 -53.18 39.88 24.96
CA LEU A 62 -52.70 40.02 23.58
C LEU A 62 -53.79 40.58 22.65
N SER A 63 -55.03 40.10 22.77
CA SER A 63 -56.15 40.57 21.94
C SER A 63 -56.43 42.06 22.12
N LYS A 64 -56.33 42.56 23.37
CA LYS A 64 -56.50 43.98 23.67
C LYS A 64 -55.33 44.83 23.17
N ALA A 65 -54.10 44.29 23.21
CA ALA A 65 -52.92 44.94 22.65
C ALA A 65 -53.02 45.08 21.12
N LEU A 66 -53.46 44.05 20.41
CA LEU A 66 -53.68 44.07 18.96
C LEU A 66 -54.78 45.05 18.55
N GLN A 67 -55.87 45.13 19.31
CA GLN A 67 -56.92 46.14 19.09
C GLN A 67 -56.39 47.57 19.26
N ARG A 68 -55.59 47.81 20.32
CA ARG A 68 -54.96 49.12 20.54
C ARG A 68 -53.91 49.48 19.50
N GLU A 69 -53.16 48.50 19.01
CA GLU A 69 -52.24 48.68 17.91
C GLU A 69 -52.99 49.12 16.65
N ARG A 70 -54.05 48.40 16.28
CA ARG A 70 -54.86 48.75 15.11
C ARG A 70 -55.48 50.14 15.24
N ALA A 71 -56.09 50.45 16.37
CA ALA A 71 -56.65 51.78 16.63
C ALA A 71 -55.58 52.88 16.52
N PHE A 72 -54.37 52.65 17.03
CA PHE A 72 -53.27 53.60 16.92
C PHE A 72 -52.90 53.90 15.46
N PHE A 73 -52.85 52.89 14.60
CA PHE A 73 -52.54 53.07 13.19
C PHE A 73 -53.71 53.68 12.40
N GLU A 74 -54.96 53.39 12.77
CA GLU A 74 -56.17 53.97 12.15
C GLU A 74 -56.35 55.47 12.47
N ASP A 75 -56.06 55.85 13.72
CA ASP A 75 -56.23 57.23 14.21
C ASP A 75 -55.10 58.18 13.77
N HIS A 76 -53.94 57.65 13.36
CA HIS A 76 -52.75 58.46 13.08
C HIS A 76 -52.70 58.94 11.61
N PRO A 77 -52.65 60.27 11.34
CA PRO A 77 -52.81 60.81 9.99
C PRO A 77 -51.75 60.33 8.98
N TYR A 78 -50.50 60.14 9.42
CA TYR A 78 -49.40 59.69 8.55
C TYR A 78 -49.22 58.18 8.46
N PHE A 79 -49.66 57.42 9.48
CA PHE A 79 -49.43 55.97 9.53
C PHE A 79 -50.65 55.16 9.07
N ARG A 80 -51.81 55.81 8.93
CA ARG A 80 -53.01 55.21 8.35
C ARG A 80 -52.76 54.69 6.93
N ASP A 81 -52.05 55.46 6.11
CA ASP A 81 -51.68 55.02 4.76
C ASP A 81 -50.86 53.72 4.78
N LEU A 82 -49.94 53.57 5.75
CA LEU A 82 -49.15 52.35 5.91
C LEU A 82 -49.98 51.14 6.34
N LEU A 83 -51.10 51.37 7.03
CA LEU A 83 -52.07 50.33 7.38
C LEU A 83 -52.82 49.86 6.13
N GLU A 84 -53.26 50.78 5.27
CA GLU A 84 -53.93 50.48 4.00
C GLU A 84 -52.97 49.76 3.01
N GLU A 85 -51.69 50.12 3.01
CA GLU A 85 -50.62 49.43 2.25
C GLU A 85 -50.25 48.04 2.82
N GLY A 86 -50.82 47.62 3.96
CA GLY A 86 -50.52 46.34 4.62
C GLY A 86 -49.11 46.25 5.22
N LYS A 87 -48.44 47.40 5.45
CA LYS A 87 -47.08 47.49 6.00
C LYS A 87 -47.03 47.77 7.51
N ALA A 88 -48.19 47.95 8.12
CA ALA A 88 -48.33 48.19 9.55
C ALA A 88 -49.02 47.02 10.25
N THR A 89 -48.83 46.94 11.58
CA THR A 89 -49.44 45.97 12.53
C THR A 89 -48.75 44.61 12.65
N ILE A 90 -48.84 44.02 13.85
CA ILE A 90 -48.31 42.69 14.19
C ILE A 90 -48.96 41.57 13.37
N PRO A 91 -50.29 41.53 13.13
CA PRO A 91 -50.90 40.47 12.34
C PRO A 91 -50.36 40.41 10.90
N CYS A 92 -50.24 41.56 10.24
CA CYS A 92 -49.66 41.65 8.89
C CYS A 92 -48.17 41.24 8.87
N LEU A 93 -47.41 41.62 9.92
CA LEU A 93 -46.02 41.16 10.06
C LEU A 93 -45.94 39.64 10.21
N ALA A 94 -46.80 39.03 11.04
CA ALA A 94 -46.81 37.59 11.26
C ALA A 94 -47.13 36.82 9.97
N GLU A 95 -48.12 37.28 9.20
CA GLU A 95 -48.46 36.71 7.90
C GLU A 95 -47.28 36.82 6.92
N ARG A 96 -46.67 38.00 6.82
CA ARG A 96 -45.52 38.24 5.93
C ARG A 96 -44.33 37.35 6.29
N LEU A 97 -43.97 37.26 7.57
CA LEU A 97 -42.88 36.41 8.04
C LEU A 97 -43.16 34.93 7.79
N THR A 98 -44.42 34.50 7.95
CA THR A 98 -44.83 33.11 7.68
C THR A 98 -44.68 32.79 6.19
N ASN A 99 -45.15 33.67 5.30
CA ASN A 99 -45.04 33.50 3.86
C ASN A 99 -43.57 33.48 3.39
N GLU A 100 -42.75 34.38 3.93
CA GLU A 100 -41.31 34.42 3.64
C GLU A 100 -40.59 33.16 4.14
N LEU A 101 -40.93 32.66 5.34
CA LEU A 101 -40.37 31.44 5.88
C LEU A 101 -40.74 30.22 5.02
N ILE A 102 -42.00 30.08 4.62
CA ILE A 102 -42.47 28.98 3.76
C ILE A 102 -41.75 29.04 2.41
N ALA A 103 -41.71 30.20 1.77
CA ALA A 103 -41.03 30.39 0.48
C ALA A 103 -39.53 30.05 0.58
N HIS A 104 -38.87 30.47 1.68
CA HIS A 104 -37.47 30.16 1.92
C HIS A 104 -37.23 28.66 2.15
N ILE A 105 -38.11 27.99 2.91
CA ILE A 105 -38.05 26.53 3.11
C ILE A 105 -38.19 25.82 1.77
N SER A 106 -39.22 26.13 0.97
CA SER A 106 -39.43 25.51 -0.34
C SER A 106 -38.27 25.73 -1.30
N LYS A 107 -37.66 26.93 -1.31
CA LYS A 107 -36.48 27.24 -2.14
C LYS A 107 -35.22 26.49 -1.67
N SER A 108 -35.08 26.27 -0.36
CA SER A 108 -33.89 25.65 0.24
C SER A 108 -33.93 24.12 0.24
N LEU A 109 -35.13 23.52 0.21
CA LEU A 109 -35.31 22.07 0.30
C LEU A 109 -34.55 21.26 -0.77
N PRO A 110 -34.60 21.59 -2.07
CA PRO A 110 -33.88 20.83 -3.10
C PRO A 110 -32.37 20.86 -2.90
N LEU A 111 -31.83 22.01 -2.52
CA LEU A 111 -30.40 22.18 -2.26
C LEU A 111 -29.98 21.42 -1.00
N LEU A 112 -30.80 21.46 0.05
CA LEU A 112 -30.58 20.70 1.28
C LEU A 112 -30.59 19.18 1.01
N GLU A 113 -31.50 18.68 0.17
CA GLU A 113 -31.57 17.27 -0.18
C GLU A 113 -30.30 16.80 -0.90
N ASN A 114 -29.82 17.58 -1.87
CA ASN A 114 -28.58 17.29 -2.60
C ASN A 114 -27.38 17.31 -1.67
N GLN A 115 -27.26 18.33 -0.81
CA GLN A 115 -26.18 18.39 0.19
C GLN A 115 -26.19 17.18 1.14
N ILE A 116 -27.37 16.70 1.56
CA ILE A 116 -27.47 15.51 2.40
C ILE A 116 -27.01 14.26 1.63
N LYS A 117 -27.40 14.11 0.36
CA LYS A 117 -26.98 12.98 -0.48
C LYS A 117 -25.46 12.97 -0.70
N GLU A 118 -24.88 14.10 -1.07
CA GLU A 118 -23.42 14.24 -1.27
C GLU A 118 -22.65 13.95 0.02
N ASN A 119 -23.08 14.52 1.15
CA ASN A 119 -22.46 14.25 2.44
C ASN A 119 -22.59 12.77 2.85
N GLN A 120 -23.74 12.14 2.60
CA GLN A 120 -23.91 10.71 2.86
C GLN A 120 -22.95 9.87 2.01
N GLN A 121 -22.81 10.17 0.73
CA GLN A 121 -21.90 9.47 -0.16
C GLN A 121 -20.45 9.63 0.30
N SER A 122 -20.01 10.86 0.57
CA SER A 122 -18.66 11.13 1.07
C SER A 122 -18.36 10.40 2.39
N ILE A 123 -19.30 10.38 3.33
CA ILE A 123 -19.14 9.65 4.60
C ILE A 123 -19.11 8.14 4.38
N THR A 124 -19.90 7.61 3.44
CA THR A 124 -19.91 6.18 3.12
C THR A 124 -18.58 5.75 2.51
N GLU A 125 -18.03 6.54 1.59
CA GLU A 125 -16.70 6.33 1.01
C GLU A 125 -15.59 6.41 2.06
N GLN A 126 -15.68 7.36 3.01
CA GLN A 126 -14.74 7.43 4.12
C GLN A 126 -14.85 6.21 5.03
N LEU A 127 -16.07 5.78 5.38
CA LEU A 127 -16.28 4.59 6.21
C LEU A 127 -15.75 3.31 5.54
N GLN A 128 -15.88 3.18 4.22
CA GLN A 128 -15.29 2.06 3.48
C GLN A 128 -13.76 2.00 3.63
N LYS A 129 -13.08 3.16 3.70
CA LYS A 129 -11.63 3.21 3.90
C LYS A 129 -11.19 2.80 5.30
N TYR A 130 -12.03 3.03 6.32
CA TYR A 130 -11.73 2.68 7.72
C TYR A 130 -12.17 1.25 8.10
N GLY A 131 -12.63 0.44 7.15
CA GLY A 131 -12.97 -0.96 7.37
C GLY A 131 -14.23 -1.21 8.20
N MET A 132 -14.47 -2.48 8.49
CA MET A 132 -15.59 -2.94 9.33
C MET A 132 -15.29 -2.74 10.81
N ASP A 133 -16.33 -2.58 11.63
CA ASP A 133 -16.17 -2.55 13.08
C ASP A 133 -15.65 -3.88 13.60
N ILE A 134 -14.92 -3.82 14.70
CA ILE A 134 -14.67 -4.99 15.52
C ILE A 134 -15.99 -5.37 16.20
N PRO A 135 -16.47 -6.60 16.00
CA PRO A 135 -17.66 -7.08 16.68
C PRO A 135 -17.48 -7.07 18.21
N GLU A 136 -18.55 -6.87 18.97
CA GLU A 136 -18.48 -6.91 20.44
C GLU A 136 -18.48 -8.36 20.97
N GLU A 137 -19.18 -9.26 20.28
CA GLU A 137 -19.30 -10.67 20.65
C GLU A 137 -18.01 -11.46 20.35
N GLU A 138 -17.57 -12.32 21.28
CA GLU A 138 -16.34 -13.11 21.13
C GLU A 138 -16.35 -14.03 19.91
N THR A 139 -17.52 -14.59 19.58
CA THR A 139 -17.71 -15.47 18.42
C THR A 139 -17.50 -14.70 17.12
N GLU A 140 -18.08 -13.51 17.00
CA GLU A 140 -17.94 -12.63 15.85
C GLU A 140 -16.52 -12.05 15.72
N LYS A 141 -15.85 -11.71 16.84
CA LYS A 141 -14.42 -11.33 16.86
C LYS A 141 -13.52 -12.43 16.31
N MET A 142 -13.81 -13.69 16.66
CA MET A 142 -13.09 -14.84 16.13
C MET A 142 -13.25 -14.94 14.61
N PHE A 143 -14.46 -14.82 14.08
CA PHE A 143 -14.70 -14.83 12.63
C PHE A 143 -14.01 -13.67 11.92
N PHE A 144 -14.03 -12.47 12.51
CA PHE A 144 -13.33 -11.31 11.97
C PHE A 144 -11.81 -11.51 11.91
N LEU A 145 -11.22 -12.05 12.97
CA LEU A 145 -9.79 -12.38 13.00
C LEU A 145 -9.42 -13.47 11.99
N ILE A 146 -10.27 -14.50 11.84
CA ILE A 146 -10.11 -15.55 10.83
C ILE A 146 -10.10 -14.94 9.43
N ASP A 147 -11.05 -14.05 9.12
CA ASP A 147 -11.13 -13.38 7.82
C ASP A 147 -9.85 -12.59 7.52
N LYS A 148 -9.41 -11.75 8.47
CA LYS A 148 -8.16 -10.96 8.34
C LYS A 148 -6.91 -11.84 8.18
N ILE A 149 -6.82 -12.95 8.91
CA ILE A 149 -5.70 -13.91 8.77
C ILE A 149 -5.77 -14.65 7.43
N ASN A 150 -6.97 -15.02 6.97
CA ASN A 150 -7.15 -15.67 5.68
C ASN A 150 -6.79 -14.76 4.51
N THR A 151 -7.21 -13.49 4.53
CA THR A 151 -6.80 -12.49 3.51
C THR A 151 -5.28 -12.37 3.47
N PHE A 152 -4.63 -12.22 4.63
CA PHE A 152 -3.17 -12.20 4.70
C PHE A 152 -2.53 -13.48 4.16
N ASN A 153 -3.05 -14.64 4.52
CA ASN A 153 -2.53 -15.92 4.03
C ASN A 153 -2.68 -16.07 2.51
N GLN A 154 -3.78 -15.57 1.93
CA GLN A 154 -4.00 -15.51 0.49
C GLN A 154 -2.99 -14.59 -0.20
N ASP A 155 -2.73 -13.41 0.36
CA ASP A 155 -1.73 -12.48 -0.18
C ASP A 155 -0.30 -13.05 -0.12
N ILE A 156 0.04 -13.74 0.98
CA ILE A 156 1.31 -14.46 1.09
C ILE A 156 1.38 -15.61 0.08
N GLN A 157 0.28 -16.34 -0.15
CA GLN A 157 0.23 -17.40 -1.15
C GLN A 157 0.47 -16.84 -2.55
N ALA A 158 -0.19 -15.73 -2.90
CA ALA A 158 -0.02 -15.05 -4.18
C ALA A 158 1.42 -14.56 -4.38
N LEU A 159 2.10 -14.10 -3.33
CA LEU A 159 3.54 -13.77 -3.37
C LEU A 159 4.41 -14.99 -3.66
N VAL A 160 4.14 -16.12 -3.01
CA VAL A 160 4.92 -17.37 -3.18
C VAL A 160 4.71 -17.96 -4.58
N GLU A 161 3.50 -17.89 -5.11
CA GLU A 161 3.14 -18.36 -6.46
C GLU A 161 3.56 -17.38 -7.56
N GLY A 162 3.85 -16.12 -7.20
CA GLY A 162 4.25 -15.07 -8.14
C GLY A 162 3.07 -14.43 -8.88
N GLU A 163 1.86 -14.51 -8.31
CA GLU A 163 0.60 -13.96 -8.83
C GLU A 163 0.19 -12.67 -8.10
N GLU A 164 1.13 -12.01 -7.42
CA GLU A 164 0.87 -10.76 -6.70
C GLU A 164 0.35 -9.63 -7.60
N SER A 165 -0.54 -8.81 -7.04
CA SER A 165 -1.05 -7.61 -7.69
C SER A 165 -0.01 -6.49 -7.57
N VAL A 166 0.58 -6.11 -8.71
CA VAL A 166 1.57 -5.03 -8.80
C VAL A 166 0.96 -3.86 -9.55
N TRP A 167 1.20 -2.65 -9.05
CA TRP A 167 0.70 -1.40 -9.63
C TRP A 167 1.87 -0.61 -10.23
N GLY A 168 1.69 -0.08 -11.44
CA GLY A 168 2.70 0.78 -12.09
C GLY A 168 3.91 0.02 -12.65
N ASP A 169 5.10 0.62 -12.53
CA ASP A 169 6.39 0.12 -13.07
C ASP A 169 7.11 -0.87 -12.15
N ASP A 170 6.50 -1.27 -11.04
CA ASP A 170 7.11 -2.19 -10.09
C ASP A 170 7.20 -3.61 -10.66
N SER A 171 8.28 -4.31 -10.29
CA SER A 171 8.51 -5.71 -10.67
C SER A 171 8.12 -6.66 -9.55
N ARG A 172 7.45 -7.76 -9.89
CA ARG A 172 7.16 -8.86 -8.96
C ARG A 172 8.40 -9.36 -8.22
N LEU A 173 8.23 -9.80 -6.97
CA LEU A 173 9.25 -10.43 -6.13
C LEU A 173 9.95 -11.57 -6.87
N PHE A 174 9.17 -12.45 -7.51
CA PHE A 174 9.74 -13.58 -8.24
C PHE A 174 10.63 -13.15 -9.41
N THR A 175 10.28 -12.04 -10.07
CA THR A 175 11.10 -11.45 -11.15
C THR A 175 12.43 -10.94 -10.60
N ARG A 176 12.41 -10.29 -9.42
CA ARG A 176 13.63 -9.82 -8.74
C ARG A 176 14.53 -10.97 -8.32
N ILE A 177 13.96 -12.03 -7.77
CA ILE A 177 14.70 -13.24 -7.38
C ILE A 177 15.34 -13.90 -8.61
N ARG A 178 14.63 -13.98 -9.75
CA ARG A 178 15.20 -14.48 -11.01
C ARG A 178 16.39 -13.65 -11.49
N MET A 179 16.38 -12.33 -11.29
CA MET A 179 17.55 -11.50 -11.63
C MET A 179 18.77 -11.85 -10.78
N GLU A 180 18.58 -12.12 -9.49
CA GLU A 180 19.68 -12.58 -8.62
C GLU A 180 20.19 -13.96 -9.01
N PHE A 181 19.31 -14.89 -9.39
CA PHE A 181 19.72 -16.18 -9.95
C PHE A 181 20.49 -16.04 -11.27
N GLY A 182 20.11 -15.09 -12.12
CA GLY A 182 20.87 -14.78 -13.33
C GLY A 182 22.27 -14.25 -13.01
N LYS A 183 22.41 -13.38 -12.00
CA LYS A 183 23.71 -12.91 -11.52
C LYS A 183 24.57 -14.05 -10.97
N TRP A 184 23.96 -15.01 -10.28
CA TRP A 184 24.64 -16.21 -9.78
C TRP A 184 25.23 -17.05 -10.91
N SER A 185 24.48 -17.32 -11.96
CA SER A 185 25.00 -18.05 -13.14
C SER A 185 26.21 -17.33 -13.76
N ILE A 186 26.18 -15.99 -13.81
CA ILE A 186 27.31 -15.18 -14.30
C ILE A 186 28.50 -15.26 -13.33
N GLU A 187 28.28 -15.23 -12.01
CA GLU A 187 29.35 -15.33 -11.02
C GLU A 187 30.03 -16.69 -11.05
N ILE A 188 29.27 -17.77 -11.24
CA ILE A 188 29.81 -19.11 -11.47
C ILE A 188 30.73 -19.09 -12.70
N GLU A 189 30.26 -18.55 -13.82
CA GLU A 189 31.04 -18.50 -15.06
C GLU A 189 32.33 -17.69 -14.88
N LYS A 190 32.27 -16.54 -14.21
CA LYS A 190 33.43 -15.69 -13.89
C LYS A 190 34.41 -16.36 -12.93
N SER A 191 33.93 -17.01 -11.88
CA SER A 191 34.77 -17.73 -10.91
C SER A 191 35.58 -18.80 -11.63
N PHE A 192 34.91 -19.59 -12.47
CA PHE A 192 35.60 -20.62 -13.20
C PHE A 192 36.47 -20.07 -14.35
N GLN A 193 36.15 -18.92 -14.96
CA GLN A 193 37.02 -18.24 -15.93
C GLN A 193 38.32 -17.75 -15.26
N ARG A 194 38.24 -17.14 -14.07
CA ARG A 194 39.42 -16.75 -13.26
C ARG A 194 40.26 -17.97 -12.87
N GLY A 195 39.59 -19.09 -12.59
CA GLY A 195 40.23 -20.36 -12.30
C GLY A 195 41.00 -20.98 -13.47
N TYR A 196 40.82 -20.51 -14.71
CA TYR A 196 41.49 -21.06 -15.89
C TYR A 196 43.02 -20.87 -15.80
N ASP A 197 43.49 -19.66 -15.52
CA ASP A 197 44.93 -19.38 -15.38
C ASP A 197 45.55 -20.15 -14.20
N ASP A 198 44.80 -20.33 -13.13
CA ASP A 198 45.21 -21.14 -11.97
C ASP A 198 45.30 -22.63 -12.29
N ILE A 199 44.37 -23.16 -13.10
CA ILE A 199 44.43 -24.53 -13.61
C ILE A 199 45.71 -24.73 -14.40
N PHE A 200 46.03 -23.85 -15.35
CA PHE A 200 47.27 -23.96 -16.15
C PHE A 200 48.52 -23.92 -15.29
N ARG A 201 48.56 -23.01 -14.29
CA ARG A 201 49.69 -22.95 -13.34
C ARG A 201 49.79 -24.22 -12.51
N GLN A 202 48.69 -24.79 -12.05
CA GLN A 202 48.68 -26.00 -11.23
C GLN A 202 49.01 -27.26 -12.04
N ILE A 203 48.50 -27.38 -13.26
CA ILE A 203 48.84 -28.47 -14.18
C ILE A 203 50.33 -28.40 -14.53
N ARG A 204 50.88 -27.23 -14.88
CA ARG A 204 52.32 -27.07 -15.15
C ARG A 204 53.19 -27.39 -13.94
N LYS A 205 52.80 -26.94 -12.75
CA LYS A 205 53.51 -27.30 -11.51
C LYS A 205 53.47 -28.80 -11.27
N PHE A 206 52.33 -29.45 -11.52
CA PHE A 206 52.19 -30.89 -11.39
C PHE A 206 53.07 -31.65 -12.36
N GLU A 207 53.01 -31.27 -13.64
CA GLU A 207 53.80 -31.91 -14.69
C GLU A 207 55.30 -31.77 -14.47
N ASN A 208 55.75 -30.63 -13.94
CA ASN A 208 57.16 -30.36 -13.70
C ASN A 208 57.70 -30.89 -12.35
N GLN A 209 56.85 -31.09 -11.33
CA GLN A 209 57.31 -31.39 -9.96
C GLN A 209 56.82 -32.74 -9.41
N TYR A 210 55.61 -33.18 -9.79
CA TYR A 210 54.93 -34.31 -9.15
C TYR A 210 54.67 -35.48 -10.11
N ARG A 211 54.98 -35.30 -11.41
CA ARG A 211 54.90 -36.36 -12.41
C ARG A 211 55.95 -37.44 -12.12
N GLY A 212 55.48 -38.56 -11.61
CA GLY A 212 56.31 -39.72 -11.25
C GLY A 212 56.25 -40.83 -12.30
N ARG A 213 55.47 -41.87 -12.02
CA ARG A 213 55.38 -43.10 -12.85
C ARG A 213 54.41 -42.99 -14.05
N GLU A 214 53.72 -41.87 -14.19
CA GLU A 214 52.66 -41.71 -15.20
C GLU A 214 53.24 -41.39 -16.58
N LEU A 215 52.78 -42.15 -17.58
CA LEU A 215 53.14 -41.94 -18.99
C LEU A 215 52.61 -40.57 -19.47
N PRO A 216 53.30 -39.92 -20.45
CA PRO A 216 52.77 -38.72 -21.10
C PRO A 216 51.36 -38.99 -21.63
N GLY A 217 50.38 -38.14 -21.29
CA GLY A 217 48.96 -38.36 -21.61
C GLY A 217 48.09 -38.82 -20.44
N PHE A 218 48.67 -39.46 -19.42
CA PHE A 218 47.90 -39.89 -18.25
C PHE A 218 47.88 -38.81 -17.18
N VAL A 219 46.68 -38.43 -16.78
CA VAL A 219 46.45 -37.43 -15.73
C VAL A 219 46.37 -38.14 -14.39
N ASN A 220 47.16 -37.67 -13.43
CA ASN A 220 46.92 -38.07 -12.04
C ASN A 220 45.55 -37.58 -11.59
N TYR A 221 44.66 -38.53 -11.31
CA TYR A 221 43.31 -38.25 -10.83
C TYR A 221 43.31 -37.36 -9.57
N LYS A 222 44.31 -37.48 -8.69
CA LYS A 222 44.40 -36.64 -7.48
C LYS A 222 44.66 -35.17 -7.80
N THR A 223 45.37 -34.88 -8.88
CA THR A 223 45.62 -33.50 -9.34
C THR A 223 44.35 -32.90 -9.91
N PHE A 224 43.64 -33.66 -10.74
CA PHE A 224 42.33 -33.30 -11.24
C PHE A 224 41.36 -33.01 -10.08
N GLU A 225 41.31 -33.93 -9.11
CA GLU A 225 40.46 -33.83 -7.93
C GLU A 225 40.78 -32.59 -7.09
N THR A 226 42.06 -32.31 -6.82
CA THR A 226 42.48 -31.16 -6.01
C THR A 226 42.11 -29.83 -6.67
N ILE A 227 42.28 -29.72 -8.00
CA ILE A 227 41.94 -28.52 -8.78
C ILE A 227 40.44 -28.24 -8.69
N ILE A 228 39.61 -29.26 -8.95
CA ILE A 228 38.15 -29.14 -8.93
C ILE A 228 37.65 -28.79 -7.53
N LYS A 229 38.13 -29.50 -6.49
CA LYS A 229 37.75 -29.24 -5.09
C LYS A 229 38.01 -27.79 -4.68
N LYS A 230 39.19 -27.27 -5.02
CA LYS A 230 39.56 -25.88 -4.74
C LYS A 230 38.62 -24.88 -5.43
N GLN A 231 38.24 -25.13 -6.68
CA GLN A 231 37.32 -24.24 -7.40
C GLN A 231 35.90 -24.28 -6.83
N VAL A 232 35.39 -25.47 -6.53
CA VAL A 232 34.05 -25.64 -5.93
C VAL A 232 33.98 -24.94 -4.57
N GLN A 233 35.04 -25.01 -3.76
CA GLN A 233 35.09 -24.36 -2.45
C GLN A 233 35.01 -22.83 -2.54
N THR A 234 35.57 -22.20 -3.59
CA THR A 234 35.47 -20.74 -3.76
C THR A 234 34.05 -20.25 -4.05
N LEU A 235 33.15 -21.15 -4.47
CA LEU A 235 31.75 -20.84 -4.78
C LEU A 235 30.82 -20.96 -3.57
N GLU A 236 31.31 -21.48 -2.43
CA GLU A 236 30.51 -21.67 -1.22
C GLU A 236 30.06 -20.33 -0.63
N GLU A 237 30.98 -19.41 -0.37
CA GLU A 237 30.65 -18.10 0.23
C GLU A 237 29.72 -17.25 -0.66
N PRO A 238 29.95 -17.11 -1.98
CA PRO A 238 29.04 -16.35 -2.84
C PRO A 238 27.63 -16.96 -2.93
N ALA A 239 27.48 -18.28 -2.75
CA ALA A 239 26.17 -18.91 -2.67
C ALA A 239 25.41 -18.54 -1.39
N VAL A 240 26.13 -18.46 -0.26
CA VAL A 240 25.57 -18.01 1.03
C VAL A 240 25.22 -16.51 0.99
N GLU A 241 26.04 -15.67 0.37
CA GLU A 241 25.72 -14.25 0.16
C GLU A 241 24.44 -14.07 -0.68
N MET A 242 24.26 -14.88 -1.72
CA MET A 242 23.03 -14.86 -2.53
C MET A 242 21.81 -15.27 -1.69
N LEU A 243 21.93 -16.30 -0.85
CA LEU A 243 20.89 -16.72 0.08
C LEU A 243 20.45 -15.53 0.94
N HIS A 244 21.39 -14.86 1.63
CA HIS A 244 21.07 -13.72 2.50
C HIS A 244 20.35 -12.58 1.76
N LYS A 245 20.82 -12.22 0.56
CA LYS A 245 20.17 -11.19 -0.29
C LYS A 245 18.73 -11.56 -0.64
N ILE A 246 18.48 -12.82 -1.00
CA ILE A 246 17.13 -13.28 -1.34
C ILE A 246 16.24 -13.33 -0.11
N THR A 247 16.75 -13.82 1.03
CA THR A 247 16.03 -13.82 2.30
C THR A 247 15.59 -12.41 2.70
N ASP A 248 16.45 -11.41 2.54
CA ASP A 248 16.09 -10.02 2.85
C ASP A 248 15.04 -9.45 1.89
N MET A 249 15.07 -9.80 0.61
CA MET A 249 14.02 -9.41 -0.34
C MET A 249 12.66 -10.00 0.04
N VAL A 250 12.61 -11.29 0.38
CA VAL A 250 11.37 -11.96 0.79
C VAL A 250 10.85 -11.41 2.12
N ARG A 251 11.74 -11.18 3.08
CA ARG A 251 11.41 -10.57 4.38
C ARG A 251 10.74 -9.21 4.20
N LEU A 252 11.28 -8.35 3.32
CA LEU A 252 10.70 -7.05 3.01
C LEU A 252 9.30 -7.20 2.40
N ALA A 253 9.14 -8.07 1.40
CA ALA A 253 7.84 -8.32 0.76
C ALA A 253 6.77 -8.81 1.76
N PHE A 254 7.12 -9.76 2.64
CA PHE A 254 6.21 -10.25 3.68
C PHE A 254 5.88 -9.17 4.71
N THR A 255 6.86 -8.34 5.07
CA THR A 255 6.63 -7.21 5.98
C THR A 255 5.69 -6.17 5.36
N ASP A 256 5.79 -5.92 4.06
CA ASP A 256 4.95 -4.94 3.37
C ASP A 256 3.51 -5.44 3.19
N VAL A 257 3.30 -6.74 2.95
CA VAL A 257 1.96 -7.37 3.02
C VAL A 257 1.40 -7.26 4.44
N SER A 258 2.20 -7.53 5.46
CA SER A 258 1.78 -7.37 6.86
C SER A 258 1.32 -5.94 7.16
N LYS A 259 2.03 -4.93 6.66
CA LYS A 259 1.62 -3.51 6.81
C LYS A 259 0.29 -3.24 6.12
N LYS A 260 0.12 -3.64 4.85
CA LYS A 260 -1.12 -3.40 4.09
C LYS A 260 -2.35 -4.03 4.76
N ASN A 261 -2.20 -5.21 5.34
CA ASN A 261 -3.31 -5.96 5.89
C ASN A 261 -3.62 -5.58 7.36
N TYR A 262 -2.61 -5.14 8.11
CA TYR A 262 -2.72 -4.91 9.56
C TYR A 262 -2.39 -3.47 10.01
N GLU A 263 -2.39 -2.48 9.12
CA GLU A 263 -2.15 -1.06 9.47
C GLU A 263 -3.07 -0.58 10.62
N GLU A 264 -4.30 -1.08 10.65
CA GLU A 264 -5.32 -0.75 11.65
C GLU A 264 -5.00 -1.36 13.04
N PHE A 265 -4.25 -2.46 13.08
CA PHE A 265 -4.05 -3.33 14.24
C PHE A 265 -2.56 -3.45 14.59
N PHE A 266 -2.05 -2.48 15.35
CA PHE A 266 -0.63 -2.42 15.71
C PHE A 266 -0.11 -3.68 16.42
N ASN A 267 -0.90 -4.25 17.34
CA ASN A 267 -0.49 -5.45 18.09
C ASN A 267 -0.44 -6.70 17.21
N LEU A 268 -1.40 -6.84 16.28
CA LEU A 268 -1.40 -7.91 15.30
C LEU A 268 -0.24 -7.76 14.32
N PHE A 269 -0.01 -6.55 13.81
CA PHE A 269 1.15 -6.22 12.97
C PHE A 269 2.47 -6.55 13.66
N ARG A 270 2.64 -6.14 14.93
CA ARG A 270 3.85 -6.42 15.72
C ARG A 270 4.06 -7.93 15.91
N THR A 271 2.99 -8.67 16.20
CA THR A 271 3.05 -10.13 16.37
C THR A 271 3.42 -10.82 15.06
N CYS A 272 2.78 -10.43 13.97
CA CYS A 272 3.08 -10.92 12.62
C CYS A 272 4.54 -10.64 12.26
N LYS A 273 5.03 -9.41 12.47
CA LYS A 273 6.43 -9.03 12.23
C LYS A 273 7.41 -9.85 13.06
N SER A 274 7.11 -10.12 14.33
CA SER A 274 7.93 -11.01 15.16
C SER A 274 8.00 -12.42 14.55
N LYS A 275 6.85 -12.98 14.14
CA LYS A 275 6.79 -14.30 13.50
C LYS A 275 7.54 -14.34 12.17
N ILE A 276 7.47 -13.27 11.38
CA ILE A 276 8.25 -13.13 10.15
C ILE A 276 9.75 -13.25 10.47
N GLU A 277 10.27 -12.47 11.42
CA GLU A 277 11.70 -12.51 11.77
C GLU A 277 12.13 -13.83 12.43
N ASP A 278 11.30 -14.42 13.28
CA ASP A 278 11.57 -15.72 13.92
C ASP A 278 11.71 -16.84 12.87
N ILE A 279 10.75 -16.91 11.95
CA ILE A 279 10.74 -17.93 10.88
C ILE A 279 11.84 -17.65 9.85
N LYS A 280 12.17 -16.37 9.60
CA LYS A 280 13.32 -15.99 8.76
C LYS A 280 14.60 -16.68 9.25
N SER A 281 14.92 -16.48 10.53
CA SER A 281 16.14 -17.00 11.16
C SER A 281 16.22 -18.52 11.08
N GLU A 282 15.09 -19.20 11.27
CA GLU A 282 15.03 -20.66 11.18
C GLU A 282 15.21 -21.17 9.74
N GLN A 283 14.49 -20.60 8.78
CA GLN A 283 14.59 -21.03 7.37
C GLN A 283 15.94 -20.69 6.75
N GLU A 284 16.53 -19.57 7.15
CA GLU A 284 17.86 -19.16 6.70
C GLU A 284 18.94 -20.14 7.18
N LYS A 285 18.89 -20.58 8.45
CA LYS A 285 19.81 -21.60 8.98
C LYS A 285 19.69 -22.94 8.27
N GLU A 286 18.47 -23.43 8.04
CA GLU A 286 18.25 -24.70 7.34
C GLU A 286 18.67 -24.63 5.86
N ALA A 287 18.39 -23.51 5.19
CA ALA A 287 18.86 -23.29 3.82
C ALA A 287 20.38 -23.24 3.74
N GLU A 288 21.03 -22.49 4.64
CA GLU A 288 22.50 -22.40 4.68
C GLU A 288 23.14 -23.76 4.94
N LYS A 289 22.63 -24.52 5.90
CA LYS A 289 23.08 -25.89 6.19
C LYS A 289 22.93 -26.80 4.97
N SER A 290 21.81 -26.69 4.23
CA SER A 290 21.58 -27.47 3.01
C SER A 290 22.56 -27.09 1.89
N ILE A 291 22.84 -25.79 1.71
CA ILE A 291 23.83 -25.30 0.73
C ILE A 291 25.22 -25.81 1.08
N ARG A 292 25.67 -25.65 2.33
CA ARG A 292 26.98 -26.14 2.79
C ARG A 292 27.11 -27.65 2.64
N LEU A 293 26.06 -28.41 2.98
CA LEU A 293 26.02 -29.85 2.75
C LEU A 293 26.15 -30.21 1.26
N HIS A 294 25.49 -29.45 0.38
CA HIS A 294 25.62 -29.65 -1.06
C HIS A 294 27.05 -29.42 -1.55
N PHE A 295 27.73 -28.37 -1.07
CA PHE A 295 29.14 -28.16 -1.37
C PHE A 295 30.04 -29.27 -0.84
N GLN A 296 29.76 -29.84 0.33
CA GLN A 296 30.45 -31.03 0.85
C GLN A 296 30.27 -32.26 -0.06
N MET A 297 29.07 -32.46 -0.61
CA MET A 297 28.82 -33.54 -1.58
C MET A 297 29.56 -33.30 -2.90
N GLU A 298 29.63 -32.06 -3.40
CA GLU A 298 30.37 -31.71 -4.63
C GLU A 298 31.90 -31.81 -4.46
N GLN A 299 32.42 -31.96 -3.23
CA GLN A 299 33.81 -32.37 -3.03
C GLN A 299 34.06 -33.82 -3.48
N ILE A 300 33.03 -34.66 -3.57
CA ILE A 300 33.14 -36.01 -4.10
C ILE A 300 33.07 -35.92 -5.62
N VAL A 301 34.23 -36.05 -6.26
CA VAL A 301 34.34 -35.98 -7.73
C VAL A 301 33.70 -37.21 -8.35
N TYR A 302 32.46 -37.05 -8.79
CA TYR A 302 31.66 -38.09 -9.46
C TYR A 302 30.80 -37.49 -10.56
N CYS A 303 30.61 -38.23 -11.66
CA CYS A 303 29.68 -37.91 -12.73
C CYS A 303 29.16 -39.21 -13.36
N GLN A 304 27.89 -39.24 -13.77
CA GLN A 304 27.34 -40.35 -14.54
C GLN A 304 27.99 -40.39 -15.93
N ASP A 305 28.40 -41.57 -16.39
CA ASP A 305 29.14 -41.75 -17.64
C ASP A 305 28.46 -41.12 -18.86
N GLN A 306 27.12 -41.19 -18.92
CA GLN A 306 26.36 -40.62 -20.02
C GLN A 306 26.37 -39.09 -20.03
N ALA A 307 26.23 -38.47 -18.85
CA ALA A 307 26.28 -37.01 -18.71
C ALA A 307 27.69 -36.49 -19.02
N TYR A 308 28.71 -37.19 -18.52
CA TYR A 308 30.10 -36.87 -18.77
C TYR A 308 30.47 -36.95 -20.26
N ARG A 309 30.06 -38.03 -20.95
CA ARG A 309 30.30 -38.18 -22.40
C ARG A 309 29.62 -37.07 -23.21
N GLY A 310 28.39 -36.70 -22.85
CA GLY A 310 27.68 -35.59 -23.49
C GLY A 310 28.37 -34.23 -23.29
N ALA A 311 28.89 -33.97 -22.09
CA ALA A 311 29.66 -32.75 -21.80
C ALA A 311 30.98 -32.71 -22.57
N LEU A 312 31.70 -33.84 -22.63
CA LEU A 312 32.96 -33.96 -23.34
C LEU A 312 32.78 -33.72 -24.85
N GLN A 313 31.71 -34.25 -25.44
CA GLN A 313 31.37 -34.00 -26.84
C GLN A 313 31.11 -32.51 -27.10
N LYS A 314 30.37 -31.83 -26.22
CA LYS A 314 30.10 -30.38 -26.33
C LYS A 314 31.38 -29.53 -26.24
N VAL A 315 32.34 -29.92 -25.40
CA VAL A 315 33.63 -29.21 -25.29
C VAL A 315 34.45 -29.39 -26.58
N ARG A 316 34.56 -30.61 -27.09
CA ARG A 316 35.27 -30.91 -28.35
C ARG A 316 34.63 -30.24 -29.56
N GLU A 317 33.30 -30.15 -29.59
CA GLU A 317 32.56 -29.42 -30.63
C GLU A 317 32.77 -27.90 -30.56
N LYS A 318 32.98 -27.33 -29.37
CA LYS A 318 33.29 -25.90 -29.20
C LYS A 318 34.70 -25.57 -29.69
N GLU A 319 35.69 -26.37 -29.30
CA GLU A 319 37.09 -26.21 -29.76
C GLU A 319 37.18 -26.33 -31.29
N SER A 320 36.55 -27.36 -31.88
CA SER A 320 36.54 -27.52 -33.35
C SER A 320 35.74 -26.44 -34.11
N LYS A 321 34.80 -25.73 -33.45
CA LYS A 321 34.10 -24.57 -34.01
C LYS A 321 34.94 -23.29 -33.90
N GLU A 322 35.72 -23.14 -32.83
CA GLU A 322 36.67 -22.03 -32.65
C GLU A 322 37.83 -22.12 -33.64
N GLU A 323 38.35 -23.33 -33.89
CA GLU A 323 39.34 -23.60 -34.94
C GLU A 323 38.81 -23.28 -36.35
N LYS A 324 37.52 -23.56 -36.63
CA LYS A 324 36.88 -23.27 -37.92
C LYS A 324 36.49 -21.81 -38.13
N LYS A 325 36.40 -21.00 -37.07
CA LYS A 325 35.96 -19.59 -37.14
C LYS A 325 37.08 -18.60 -37.44
N GLY A 326 38.35 -19.01 -37.49
CA GLY A 326 39.43 -18.16 -38.00
C GLY A 326 39.46 -16.75 -37.39
N VAL A 327 39.23 -16.61 -36.08
CA VAL A 327 39.52 -15.36 -35.38
C VAL A 327 40.96 -15.47 -34.93
N SER A 328 41.85 -14.76 -35.62
CA SER A 328 43.21 -14.50 -35.18
C SER A 328 43.18 -14.04 -33.71
N LEU A 329 43.64 -14.90 -32.81
CA LEU A 329 43.99 -14.55 -31.43
C LEU A 329 45.24 -13.66 -31.43
N GLU A 330 45.17 -12.47 -32.03
CA GLU A 330 46.21 -11.44 -31.92
C GLU A 330 45.97 -10.47 -30.75
N GLN A 331 44.90 -10.65 -29.97
CA GLN A 331 44.62 -9.85 -28.78
C GLN A 331 44.33 -10.70 -27.54
N LYS A 332 45.25 -11.61 -27.22
CA LYS A 332 45.60 -12.02 -25.85
C LYS A 332 47.03 -12.53 -25.93
N GLY A 333 47.99 -11.61 -25.83
CA GLY A 333 49.40 -11.92 -25.96
C GLY A 333 49.86 -12.89 -24.87
N ILE A 334 50.03 -14.16 -25.23
CA ILE A 334 51.09 -15.10 -24.82
C ILE A 334 51.16 -16.18 -25.92
N PHE A 335 51.54 -15.83 -27.15
CA PHE A 335 51.90 -16.85 -28.16
C PHE A 335 52.87 -16.25 -29.18
N ARG A 336 54.09 -15.95 -28.72
CA ARG A 336 55.24 -15.88 -29.64
C ARG A 336 56.54 -16.16 -28.90
N GLU A 337 56.76 -17.43 -28.58
CA GLU A 337 58.10 -18.00 -28.71
C GLU A 337 57.99 -19.28 -29.53
N GLN A 338 58.45 -19.16 -30.78
CA GLN A 338 58.96 -20.22 -31.65
C GLN A 338 58.14 -21.51 -31.79
N THR A 339 57.31 -21.59 -32.83
CA THR A 339 56.89 -22.87 -33.43
C THR A 339 57.14 -22.85 -34.93
N SER A 340 58.42 -22.95 -35.30
CA SER A 340 58.80 -23.68 -36.51
C SER A 340 59.24 -25.07 -36.06
N SER A 341 58.69 -26.11 -36.70
CA SER A 341 58.92 -27.54 -36.51
C SER A 341 58.01 -28.24 -35.47
N LEU A 342 57.24 -29.21 -36.00
CA LEU A 342 56.67 -30.42 -35.37
C LEU A 342 55.81 -30.20 -34.10
N ALA A 343 54.51 -30.51 -34.21
CA ALA A 343 53.59 -30.60 -33.07
C ALA A 343 54.17 -31.52 -31.99
N ASP A 344 54.57 -30.93 -30.87
CA ASP A 344 55.25 -31.61 -29.78
C ASP A 344 54.24 -32.52 -29.03
N PRO A 345 54.45 -33.85 -28.92
CA PRO A 345 53.48 -34.80 -28.36
C PRO A 345 53.00 -34.47 -26.93
N LEU A 346 53.78 -33.70 -26.18
CA LEU A 346 53.49 -33.23 -24.81
C LEU A 346 52.39 -32.17 -24.76
N THR A 347 52.23 -31.35 -25.81
CA THR A 347 51.18 -30.34 -25.88
C THR A 347 49.80 -30.95 -26.11
N CYS A 348 49.73 -32.10 -26.79
CA CYS A 348 48.51 -32.85 -27.05
C CYS A 348 47.95 -33.49 -25.77
N SER A 349 48.82 -34.07 -24.94
CA SER A 349 48.40 -34.67 -23.66
C SER A 349 47.78 -33.67 -22.71
N LEU A 350 48.33 -32.44 -22.63
CA LEU A 350 47.84 -31.38 -21.75
C LEU A 350 46.47 -30.84 -22.20
N ALA A 351 46.23 -30.80 -23.52
CA ALA A 351 44.95 -30.43 -24.09
C ALA A 351 43.84 -31.44 -23.72
N GLU A 352 44.12 -32.74 -23.69
CA GLU A 352 43.14 -33.75 -23.27
C GLU A 352 42.75 -33.61 -21.78
N ILE A 353 43.70 -33.27 -20.91
CA ILE A 353 43.43 -33.00 -19.48
C ILE A 353 42.47 -31.82 -19.33
N LEU A 354 42.71 -30.77 -20.10
CA LEU A 354 41.88 -29.57 -20.08
C LEU A 354 40.47 -29.87 -20.59
N GLN A 355 40.32 -30.66 -21.64
CA GLN A 355 39.00 -31.07 -22.13
C GLN A 355 38.20 -31.81 -21.06
N HIS A 356 38.83 -32.74 -20.35
CA HIS A 356 38.18 -33.49 -19.26
C HIS A 356 37.83 -32.60 -18.05
N LEU A 357 38.70 -31.67 -17.68
CA LEU A 357 38.43 -30.66 -16.64
C LEU A 357 37.28 -29.73 -17.03
N LEU A 358 37.27 -29.26 -18.26
CA LEU A 358 36.21 -28.39 -18.79
C LEU A 358 34.86 -29.13 -18.89
N ALA A 359 34.88 -30.41 -19.26
CA ALA A 359 33.68 -31.24 -19.29
C ALA A 359 33.08 -31.43 -17.89
N TYR A 360 33.91 -31.77 -16.90
CA TYR A 360 33.45 -31.90 -15.51
C TYR A 360 32.97 -30.56 -14.94
N ARG A 361 33.70 -29.46 -15.19
CA ARG A 361 33.31 -28.11 -14.79
C ARG A 361 31.95 -27.71 -15.37
N LEU A 362 31.70 -28.01 -16.64
CA LEU A 362 30.42 -27.68 -17.28
C LEU A 362 29.26 -28.36 -16.55
N GLU A 363 29.42 -29.64 -16.22
CA GLU A 363 28.41 -30.40 -15.47
C GLU A 363 28.25 -29.90 -14.02
N ALA A 364 29.35 -29.63 -13.33
CA ALA A 364 29.32 -29.06 -11.98
C ALA A 364 28.66 -27.67 -11.96
N SER A 365 28.95 -26.83 -12.95
CA SER A 365 28.31 -25.53 -13.15
C SER A 365 26.80 -25.66 -13.36
N ASN A 366 26.36 -26.63 -14.17
CA ASN A 366 24.93 -26.87 -14.40
C ASN A 366 24.22 -27.32 -13.12
N ARG A 367 24.85 -28.21 -12.34
CA ARG A 367 24.32 -28.67 -11.05
C ARG A 367 24.22 -27.53 -10.05
N LEU A 368 25.29 -26.78 -9.81
CA LEU A 368 25.32 -25.65 -8.88
C LEU A 368 24.38 -24.51 -9.30
N SER A 369 24.33 -24.20 -10.60
CA SER A 369 23.43 -23.16 -11.13
C SER A 369 21.96 -23.54 -11.03
N SER A 370 21.62 -24.83 -10.95
CA SER A 370 20.22 -25.29 -10.86
C SER A 370 19.82 -25.60 -9.42
N HIS A 371 20.68 -26.28 -8.67
CA HIS A 371 20.38 -26.79 -7.34
C HIS A 371 20.36 -25.68 -6.29
N ILE A 372 21.33 -24.76 -6.29
CA ILE A 372 21.36 -23.69 -5.28
C ILE A 372 20.10 -22.80 -5.37
N PRO A 373 19.67 -22.31 -6.55
CA PRO A 373 18.39 -21.62 -6.68
C PRO A 373 17.19 -22.45 -6.22
N LEU A 374 17.18 -23.76 -6.48
CA LEU A 374 16.10 -24.65 -6.08
C LEU A 374 16.00 -24.78 -4.55
N VAL A 375 17.15 -24.93 -3.87
CA VAL A 375 17.23 -24.97 -2.40
C VAL A 375 16.72 -23.65 -1.81
N ILE A 376 17.19 -22.52 -2.32
CA ILE A 376 16.77 -21.19 -1.85
C ILE A 376 15.27 -21.00 -2.09
N GLN A 377 14.75 -21.33 -3.28
CA GLN A 377 13.34 -21.21 -3.60
C GLN A 377 12.47 -22.13 -2.71
N PHE A 378 12.96 -23.32 -2.39
CA PHE A 378 12.25 -24.25 -1.51
C PHE A 378 12.16 -23.71 -0.07
N PHE A 379 13.28 -23.33 0.54
CA PHE A 379 13.29 -22.90 1.94
C PHE A 379 12.75 -21.48 2.12
N ILE A 380 13.24 -20.52 1.32
CA ILE A 380 12.99 -19.09 1.54
C ILE A 380 11.65 -18.63 0.97
N LEU A 381 11.12 -19.27 -0.08
CA LEU A 381 9.79 -18.93 -0.60
C LEU A 381 8.73 -19.92 -0.11
N ARG A 382 8.84 -21.19 -0.50
CA ARG A 382 7.77 -22.17 -0.27
C ARG A 382 7.61 -22.55 1.20
N SER A 383 8.70 -22.99 1.85
CA SER A 383 8.67 -23.41 3.25
C SER A 383 8.39 -22.24 4.18
N TYR A 384 9.06 -21.10 3.97
CA TYR A 384 8.82 -19.87 4.73
C TYR A 384 7.34 -19.42 4.64
N GLY A 385 6.78 -19.30 3.44
CA GLY A 385 5.37 -18.93 3.27
C GLY A 385 4.41 -19.88 3.99
N GLN A 386 4.63 -21.19 3.85
CA GLN A 386 3.81 -22.21 4.51
C GLN A 386 3.92 -22.18 6.04
N GLN A 387 5.13 -21.98 6.58
CA GLN A 387 5.35 -21.86 8.02
C GLN A 387 4.72 -20.58 8.57
N LEU A 388 4.82 -19.48 7.84
CA LEU A 388 4.21 -18.21 8.22
C LEU A 388 2.68 -18.32 8.26
N GLN A 389 2.06 -18.90 7.23
CA GLN A 389 0.61 -19.15 7.20
C GLN A 389 0.15 -20.00 8.40
N LYS A 390 0.88 -21.10 8.69
CA LYS A 390 0.61 -21.96 9.86
C LYS A 390 0.77 -21.20 11.18
N ALA A 391 1.82 -20.40 11.33
CA ALA A 391 2.07 -19.61 12.52
C ALA A 391 0.99 -18.55 12.75
N MET A 392 0.46 -17.95 11.67
CA MET A 392 -0.67 -17.02 11.77
C MET A 392 -1.96 -17.75 12.20
N LEU A 393 -2.23 -18.94 11.66
CA LEU A 393 -3.38 -19.74 12.09
C LEU A 393 -3.27 -20.20 13.55
N GLN A 394 -2.05 -20.41 14.08
CA GLN A 394 -1.85 -20.72 15.50
C GLN A 394 -2.28 -19.59 16.45
N LEU A 395 -2.30 -18.33 15.98
CA LEU A 395 -2.78 -17.21 16.79
C LEU A 395 -4.27 -17.33 17.14
N LEU A 396 -5.04 -18.15 16.42
CA LEU A 396 -6.45 -18.42 16.66
C LEU A 396 -6.70 -19.40 17.83
N GLN A 397 -5.66 -19.96 18.45
CA GLN A 397 -5.83 -20.90 19.57
C GLN A 397 -6.03 -20.17 20.91
N ASP A 398 -5.44 -19.00 21.09
CA ASP A 398 -5.47 -18.22 22.33
C ASP A 398 -6.64 -17.21 22.32
N LYS A 399 -7.83 -17.63 22.76
CA LYS A 399 -9.03 -16.76 22.80
C LYS A 399 -8.84 -15.48 23.62
N GLU A 400 -8.10 -15.55 24.71
CA GLU A 400 -7.84 -14.40 25.60
C GLU A 400 -7.04 -13.28 24.92
N ARG A 401 -6.35 -13.59 23.81
CA ARG A 401 -5.52 -12.61 23.09
C ARG A 401 -6.27 -11.83 22.03
N TYR A 402 -7.53 -12.15 21.73
CA TYR A 402 -8.28 -11.50 20.65
C TYR A 402 -8.45 -10.00 20.88
N ASP A 403 -8.84 -9.60 22.09
CA ASP A 403 -8.99 -8.19 22.45
C ASP A 403 -7.67 -7.41 22.38
N TRP A 404 -6.57 -8.08 22.72
CA TRP A 404 -5.26 -7.48 22.64
C TRP A 404 -4.78 -7.35 21.19
N LEU A 405 -4.98 -8.39 20.36
CA LEU A 405 -4.57 -8.40 18.95
C LEU A 405 -5.37 -7.41 18.12
N LEU A 406 -6.68 -7.34 18.34
CA LEU A 406 -7.62 -6.49 17.60
C LEU A 406 -7.70 -5.06 18.15
N LYS A 407 -6.79 -4.64 19.03
CA LYS A 407 -6.79 -3.27 19.54
C LYS A 407 -6.42 -2.28 18.44
N GLU A 408 -7.37 -1.43 18.06
CA GLU A 408 -7.18 -0.36 17.08
C GLU A 408 -6.38 0.81 17.66
N HIS A 409 -5.84 1.64 16.77
CA HIS A 409 -5.42 2.99 17.14
C HIS A 409 -6.64 3.79 17.64
N SER A 410 -6.45 4.59 18.71
CA SER A 410 -7.50 5.45 19.26
C SER A 410 -8.13 6.34 18.17
N ASP A 411 -7.28 6.88 17.29
CA ASP A 411 -7.70 7.85 16.28
C ASP A 411 -8.59 7.24 15.19
N THR A 412 -8.37 5.98 14.81
CA THR A 412 -9.20 5.29 13.79
C THR A 412 -10.55 4.92 14.39
N SER A 413 -10.55 4.41 15.62
CA SER A 413 -11.78 4.04 16.33
C SER A 413 -12.68 5.24 16.59
N ASP A 414 -12.12 6.35 17.10
CA ASP A 414 -12.85 7.57 17.39
C ASP A 414 -13.43 8.21 16.12
N LYS A 415 -12.63 8.27 15.04
CA LYS A 415 -13.10 8.77 13.73
C LYS A 415 -14.22 7.89 13.17
N ARG A 416 -14.09 6.56 13.25
CA ARG A 416 -15.11 5.64 12.75
C ARG A 416 -16.42 5.83 13.51
N LYS A 417 -16.36 5.91 14.85
CA LYS A 417 -17.52 6.18 15.70
C LYS A 417 -18.21 7.50 15.34
N PHE A 418 -17.43 8.58 15.20
CA PHE A 418 -17.96 9.89 14.80
C PHE A 418 -18.65 9.85 13.42
N LEU A 419 -18.03 9.18 12.44
CA LEU A 419 -18.60 9.03 11.09
C LEU A 419 -19.89 8.22 11.11
N LYS A 420 -19.98 7.14 11.90
CA LYS A 420 -21.21 6.35 12.07
C LYS A 420 -22.33 7.16 12.70
N GLU A 421 -22.05 7.90 13.76
CA GLU A 421 -23.04 8.78 14.40
C GLU A 421 -23.51 9.87 13.43
N ARG A 422 -22.61 10.43 12.62
CA ARG A 422 -22.96 11.41 11.57
C ARG A 422 -23.82 10.78 10.48
N LEU A 423 -23.48 9.57 10.01
CA LEU A 423 -24.26 8.84 9.01
C LEU A 423 -25.66 8.48 9.53
N ALA A 424 -25.78 8.07 10.80
CA ALA A 424 -27.05 7.77 11.44
C ALA A 424 -27.94 9.03 11.51
N ARG A 425 -27.35 10.18 11.88
CA ARG A 425 -28.06 11.48 11.88
C ARG A 425 -28.52 11.89 10.49
N LEU A 426 -27.66 11.77 9.47
CA LEU A 426 -28.02 12.08 8.08
C LEU A 426 -29.09 11.14 7.54
N THR A 427 -29.04 9.86 7.89
CA THR A 427 -30.07 8.88 7.50
C THR A 427 -31.42 9.22 8.11
N LYS A 428 -31.44 9.63 9.38
CA LYS A 428 -32.66 10.15 10.04
C LYS A 428 -33.18 11.41 9.33
N ALA A 429 -32.30 12.35 8.99
CA ALA A 429 -32.67 13.57 8.25
C ALA A 429 -33.28 13.24 6.87
N ARG A 430 -32.66 12.35 6.11
CA ARG A 430 -33.17 11.87 4.81
C ARG A 430 -34.53 11.19 4.92
N ARG A 431 -34.75 10.36 5.95
CA ARG A 431 -36.06 9.74 6.19
C ARG A 431 -37.14 10.79 6.49
N ARG A 432 -36.83 11.81 7.28
CA ARG A 432 -37.76 12.91 7.58
C ARG A 432 -38.08 13.76 6.35
N LEU A 433 -37.09 14.04 5.51
CA LEU A 433 -37.30 14.73 4.23
C LEU A 433 -38.18 13.91 3.27
N ALA A 434 -37.95 12.59 3.17
CA ALA A 434 -38.77 11.72 2.33
C ALA A 434 -40.22 11.58 2.83
N GLN A 435 -40.44 11.75 4.14
CA GLN A 435 -41.77 11.75 4.74
C GLN A 435 -42.48 13.11 4.65
N PHE A 436 -41.76 14.18 4.30
CA PHE A 436 -42.35 15.50 4.14
C PHE A 436 -43.21 15.49 2.87
N PRO A 437 -44.55 15.53 2.98
CA PRO A 437 -45.39 15.68 1.79
C PRO A 437 -45.12 17.08 1.24
N GLY A 438 -44.63 17.15 0.01
CA GLY A 438 -44.38 18.40 -0.69
C GLY A 438 -45.64 19.23 -0.91
#